data_AF-A0A3N5IKR7-F1
#
_entry.id   AF-A0A3N5IKR7-F1
#
_cell.length_a   1.000
_cell.length_b   1.000
_cell.length_c   1.000
_cell.angle_alpha   90.00
_cell.angle_beta   90.00
_cell.angle_gamma   90.00
#
_symmetry.space_group_name_H-M   'P 1'
#
loop_
_entity.id
_entity.type
_entity.pdbx_description
1 polymer ?
#
loop_
_entity_poly.entity_id
_entity_poly.type
_entity_poly.pdbx_seq_one_letter_code
_entity_poly.pdbx_strand_id
1 'polypeptide(L)'
;MEAETRLLQLAGELAALPIGDGVAPALRALAGAHAPGAPLPRAMAEAWLQSRGDKIAMLALAWARERLRLTLEELLARTPIRGTLPGAAETRSWLILAACEAMALEPPSAVADRLRSLLELTGHGPDRA
;
A
#
# COMPACT_ATOMS: atom_id res chain seq x y z
N MET A 1 17.73 -2.14 -6.13
CA MET A 1 17.57 -3.37 -5.30
C MET A 1 16.22 -4.01 -5.58
N GLU A 2 15.98 -5.32 -5.32
CA GLU A 2 14.69 -5.97 -5.64
C GLU A 2 13.49 -5.27 -4.96
N ALA A 3 13.60 -4.96 -3.66
CA ALA A 3 12.52 -4.29 -2.92
C ALA A 3 12.17 -2.92 -3.50
N GLU A 4 13.19 -2.12 -3.79
CA GLU A 4 13.06 -0.80 -4.43
C GLU A 4 12.36 -0.92 -5.79
N THR A 5 12.79 -1.84 -6.65
CA THR A 5 12.17 -2.09 -7.95
C THR A 5 10.69 -2.46 -7.81
N ARG A 6 10.35 -3.34 -6.86
CA ARG A 6 8.95 -3.75 -6.62
C ARG A 6 8.09 -2.61 -6.10
N LEU A 7 8.60 -1.78 -5.20
CA LEU A 7 7.89 -0.60 -4.69
C LEU A 7 7.64 0.42 -5.79
N LEU A 8 8.64 0.70 -6.63
CA LEU A 8 8.51 1.63 -7.75
C LEU A 8 7.57 1.10 -8.85
N GLN A 9 7.62 -0.21 -9.12
CA GLN A 9 6.66 -0.85 -10.03
C GLN A 9 5.23 -0.70 -9.51
N LEU A 10 5.00 -1.03 -8.24
CA LEU A 10 3.68 -0.90 -7.60
C LEU A 10 3.20 0.55 -7.61
N ALA A 11 4.09 1.52 -7.37
CA ALA A 11 3.76 2.94 -7.51
C ALA A 11 3.34 3.29 -8.96
N GLY A 12 4.03 2.74 -9.97
CA GLY A 12 3.64 2.88 -11.37
C GLY A 12 2.26 2.27 -11.69
N GLU A 13 1.98 1.09 -11.14
CA GLU A 13 0.66 0.43 -11.27
C GLU A 13 -0.45 1.28 -10.64
N LEU A 14 -0.22 1.84 -9.45
CA LEU A 14 -1.18 2.74 -8.79
C LEU A 14 -1.39 4.03 -9.56
N ALA A 15 -0.32 4.61 -10.13
CA ALA A 15 -0.40 5.84 -10.91
C ALA A 15 -1.19 5.68 -12.22
N ALA A 16 -1.26 4.45 -12.76
CA ALA A 16 -2.02 4.12 -13.96
C ALA A 16 -3.52 3.93 -13.71
N LEU A 17 -3.97 3.92 -12.44
CA LEU A 17 -5.37 3.70 -12.11
C LEU A 17 -6.24 4.92 -12.45
N PRO A 18 -7.50 4.70 -12.89
CA PRO A 18 -8.41 5.77 -13.20
C PRO A 18 -8.80 6.56 -11.94
N ILE A 19 -8.92 7.87 -12.09
CA ILE A 19 -9.39 8.76 -11.01
C ILE A 19 -10.87 8.48 -10.74
N GLY A 20 -11.27 8.45 -9.47
CA GLY A 20 -12.65 8.20 -9.06
C GLY A 20 -12.92 6.74 -8.70
N ASP A 21 -12.47 5.80 -9.53
CA ASP A 21 -12.71 4.36 -9.34
C ASP A 21 -11.44 3.58 -8.96
N GLY A 22 -10.27 4.24 -8.93
CA GLY A 22 -8.97 3.61 -8.72
C GLY A 22 -8.66 3.22 -7.27
N VAL A 23 -9.39 3.72 -6.26
CA VAL A 23 -9.08 3.44 -4.85
C VAL A 23 -9.26 1.96 -4.49
N ALA A 24 -10.35 1.32 -4.92
CA ALA A 24 -10.57 -0.09 -4.62
C ALA A 24 -9.53 -1.00 -5.32
N PRO A 25 -9.22 -0.84 -6.62
CA PRO A 25 -8.09 -1.52 -7.26
C PRO A 25 -6.75 -1.27 -6.57
N ALA A 26 -6.45 -0.03 -6.16
CA ALA A 26 -5.21 0.29 -5.44
C ALA A 26 -5.09 -0.49 -4.13
N LEU A 27 -6.16 -0.56 -3.34
CA LEU A 27 -6.20 -1.33 -2.10
C LEU A 27 -5.96 -2.83 -2.35
N ARG A 28 -6.54 -3.39 -3.41
CA ARG A 28 -6.31 -4.80 -3.77
C ARG A 28 -4.86 -5.04 -4.20
N ALA A 29 -4.28 -4.13 -4.98
CA ALA A 29 -2.89 -4.21 -5.41
C ALA A 29 -1.92 -4.13 -4.22
N LEU A 30 -2.11 -3.15 -3.32
CA LEU A 30 -1.31 -3.00 -2.10
C LEU A 30 -1.44 -4.23 -1.18
N ALA A 31 -2.66 -4.70 -0.90
CA ALA A 31 -2.89 -5.86 -0.06
C ALA A 31 -2.27 -7.14 -0.66
N GLY A 32 -2.39 -7.33 -1.98
CA GLY A 32 -1.77 -8.46 -2.67
C GLY A 32 -0.24 -8.40 -2.66
N ALA A 33 0.34 -7.22 -2.87
CA ALA A 33 1.78 -7.03 -2.83
C ALA A 33 2.37 -7.29 -1.42
N HIS A 34 1.63 -6.95 -0.36
CA HIS A 34 2.05 -7.14 1.03
C HIS A 34 1.51 -8.41 1.70
N ALA A 35 0.78 -9.27 0.99
CA ALA A 35 0.23 -10.50 1.56
C ALA A 35 1.34 -11.44 2.09
N PRO A 36 1.06 -12.29 3.09
CA PRO A 36 1.98 -13.31 3.55
C PRO A 36 2.41 -14.22 2.38
N GLY A 37 3.72 -14.41 2.22
CA GLY A 37 4.29 -15.18 1.11
C GLY A 37 4.43 -14.41 -0.21
N ALA A 38 3.94 -13.17 -0.31
CA ALA A 38 4.24 -12.32 -1.46
C ALA A 38 5.75 -11.98 -1.51
N PRO A 39 6.31 -11.71 -2.70
CA PRO A 39 7.75 -11.44 -2.82
C PRO A 39 8.21 -10.14 -2.15
N LEU A 40 7.35 -9.11 -2.08
CA LEU A 40 7.74 -7.78 -1.61
C LEU A 40 8.13 -7.76 -0.12
N PRO A 41 7.34 -8.30 0.83
CA PRO A 41 7.75 -8.35 2.24
C PRO A 41 9.12 -8.99 2.48
N ARG A 42 9.39 -10.12 1.80
CA ARG A 42 10.70 -10.79 1.90
C ARG A 42 11.82 -9.92 1.33
N ALA A 43 11.61 -9.35 0.14
CA ALA A 43 12.59 -8.45 -0.46
C ALA A 43 12.87 -7.22 0.43
N MET A 44 11.85 -6.65 1.09
CA MET A 44 12.01 -5.55 2.04
C MET A 44 12.85 -5.94 3.25
N ALA A 45 12.61 -7.11 3.84
CA ALA A 45 13.40 -7.61 4.96
C ALA A 45 14.87 -7.85 4.56
N GLU A 46 15.11 -8.45 3.39
CA GLU A 46 16.45 -8.68 2.84
C GLU A 46 17.17 -7.35 2.55
N ALA A 47 16.49 -6.39 1.92
CA ALA A 47 17.04 -5.07 1.64
C ALA A 47 17.41 -4.34 2.93
N TRP A 48 16.57 -4.39 3.96
CA TRP A 48 16.89 -3.77 5.25
C TRP A 48 18.14 -4.38 5.91
N LEU A 49 18.31 -5.70 5.84
CA LEU A 49 19.50 -6.38 6.37
C LEU A 49 20.76 -6.03 5.57
N GLN A 50 20.65 -5.99 4.24
CA GLN A 50 21.77 -5.73 3.33
C GLN A 50 22.22 -4.27 3.32
N SER A 51 21.30 -3.32 3.51
CA SER A 51 21.60 -1.89 3.52
C SER A 51 22.11 -1.37 4.87
N ARG A 52 22.33 -2.23 5.87
CA ARG A 52 22.87 -1.79 7.16
C ARG A 52 24.24 -1.15 7.00
N GLY A 53 24.32 0.16 7.26
CA GLY A 53 25.55 0.95 7.12
C GLY A 53 25.73 1.61 5.76
N ASP A 54 24.88 1.30 4.77
CA ASP A 54 24.84 1.99 3.48
C ASP A 54 23.69 3.02 3.46
N LYS A 55 24.06 4.28 3.70
CA LYS A 55 23.10 5.40 3.74
C LYS A 55 22.40 5.62 2.39
N ILE A 56 23.07 5.36 1.27
CA ILE A 56 22.48 5.57 -0.06
C ILE A 56 21.42 4.51 -0.34
N ALA A 57 21.73 3.24 -0.04
CA ALA A 57 20.78 2.16 -0.20
C ALA A 57 19.55 2.31 0.72
N MET A 58 19.76 2.73 1.98
CA MET A 58 18.66 3.04 2.90
C MET A 58 17.79 4.18 2.39
N LEU A 59 18.39 5.25 1.85
CA LEU A 59 17.64 6.39 1.31
C LEU A 59 16.85 5.98 0.06
N ALA A 60 17.43 5.19 -0.84
CA ALA A 60 16.74 4.69 -2.03
C ALA A 60 15.52 3.84 -1.66
N LEU A 61 15.65 2.95 -0.67
CA LEU A 61 14.53 2.14 -0.18
C LEU A 61 13.44 3.01 0.48
N ALA A 62 13.82 3.95 1.35
CA ALA A 62 12.88 4.87 1.99
C ALA A 62 12.14 5.73 0.96
N TRP A 63 12.85 6.21 -0.07
CA TRP A 63 12.27 6.98 -1.16
C TRP A 63 11.30 6.15 -2.00
N ALA A 64 11.62 4.90 -2.32
CA ALA A 64 10.71 4.03 -3.08
C ALA A 64 9.39 3.78 -2.32
N ARG A 65 9.48 3.55 -1.00
CA ARG A 65 8.30 3.41 -0.14
C ARG A 65 7.49 4.71 -0.08
N GLU A 66 8.18 5.86 0.04
CA GLU A 66 7.53 7.16 0.05
C GLU A 66 6.87 7.51 -1.28
N ARG A 67 7.48 7.12 -2.42
CA ARG A 67 6.90 7.30 -3.74
C ARG A 67 5.58 6.55 -3.87
N LEU A 68 5.51 5.31 -3.37
CA LEU A 68 4.27 4.54 -3.33
C LEU A 68 3.19 5.24 -2.49
N ARG A 69 3.57 5.77 -1.32
CA ARG A 69 2.65 6.53 -0.44
C ARG A 69 2.12 7.80 -1.12
N LEU A 70 2.99 8.59 -1.74
CA LEU A 70 2.62 9.82 -2.44
C LEU A 70 1.68 9.54 -3.61
N THR A 71 1.92 8.48 -4.38
CA THR A 71 1.00 8.07 -5.45
C THR A 71 -0.38 7.68 -4.90
N LEU A 72 -0.42 6.95 -3.78
CA LEU A 72 -1.68 6.65 -3.09
C LEU A 72 -2.38 7.92 -2.59
N GLU A 73 -1.62 8.87 -2.03
CA GLU A 73 -2.16 10.16 -1.58
C GLU A 73 -2.79 10.95 -2.73
N GLU A 74 -2.10 11.07 -3.87
CA GLU A 74 -2.61 11.74 -5.07
C GLU A 74 -3.92 11.11 -5.55
N LEU A 75 -3.99 9.77 -5.55
CA LEU A 75 -5.21 9.04 -5.90
C LEU A 75 -6.36 9.35 -4.93
N LEU A 76 -6.07 9.36 -3.62
CA LEU A 76 -7.05 9.66 -2.57
C LEU A 76 -7.48 11.12 -2.56
N ALA A 77 -6.61 12.05 -2.92
CA ALA A 77 -6.90 13.49 -3.00
C ALA A 77 -7.85 13.82 -4.16
N ARG A 78 -7.77 13.03 -5.24
CA ARG A 78 -8.60 13.21 -6.46
C ARG A 78 -9.87 12.38 -6.45
N THR A 79 -10.10 11.59 -5.41
CA THR A 79 -11.28 10.74 -5.27
C THR A 79 -12.20 11.30 -4.17
N PRO A 80 -13.51 11.44 -4.41
CA PRO A 80 -14.45 11.86 -3.37
C PRO A 80 -14.39 10.93 -2.16
N ILE A 81 -14.47 11.50 -0.96
CA ILE A 81 -14.49 10.72 0.28
C ILE A 81 -15.84 9.99 0.36
N ARG A 82 -15.79 8.66 0.43
CA ARG A 82 -16.98 7.80 0.58
C ARG A 82 -17.03 7.05 1.91
N GLY A 83 -15.87 6.79 2.53
CA GLY A 83 -15.74 5.98 3.74
C GLY A 83 -15.60 6.78 5.04
N THR A 84 -15.30 6.06 6.12
CA THR A 84 -15.19 6.58 7.49
C THR A 84 -13.75 6.77 7.96
N LEU A 85 -12.74 6.44 7.14
CA LEU A 85 -11.33 6.62 7.50
C LEU A 85 -11.03 8.13 7.70
N PRO A 86 -10.58 8.56 8.89
CA PRO A 86 -10.47 9.98 9.23
C PRO A 86 -9.26 10.66 8.57
N GLY A 87 -9.27 11.99 8.58
CA GLY A 87 -8.14 12.83 8.19
C GLY A 87 -8.09 13.17 6.70
N ALA A 88 -7.08 13.95 6.32
CA ALA A 88 -6.82 14.35 4.94
C ALA A 88 -6.28 13.17 4.11
N ALA A 89 -6.16 13.35 2.78
CA ALA A 89 -5.61 12.32 1.88
C ALA A 89 -4.22 11.84 2.34
N GLU A 90 -3.37 12.75 2.81
CA GLU A 90 -2.07 12.46 3.40
C GLU A 90 -2.17 11.49 4.59
N THR A 91 -3.01 11.81 5.58
CA THR A 91 -3.21 10.95 6.75
C THR A 91 -3.74 9.57 6.35
N ARG A 92 -4.71 9.53 5.43
CA ARG A 92 -5.30 8.28 4.96
C ARG A 92 -4.30 7.43 4.19
N SER A 93 -3.41 8.02 3.37
CA SER A 93 -2.39 7.26 2.64
C SER A 93 -1.39 6.59 3.58
N TRP A 94 -0.99 7.28 4.67
CA TRP A 94 -0.19 6.68 5.74
C TRP A 94 -0.89 5.50 6.41
N LEU A 95 -2.15 5.67 6.82
CA LEU A 95 -2.92 4.63 7.51
C LEU A 95 -3.14 3.39 6.63
N ILE A 96 -3.50 3.60 5.36
CA ILE A 96 -3.74 2.52 4.40
C ILE A 96 -2.43 1.76 4.12
N LEU A 97 -1.34 2.48 3.83
CA LEU A 97 -0.06 1.83 3.55
C LEU A 97 0.42 1.00 4.75
N ALA A 98 0.34 1.56 5.96
CA ALA A 98 0.70 0.84 7.19
C ALA A 98 -0.17 -0.40 7.42
N ALA A 99 -1.47 -0.32 7.15
CA ALA A 99 -2.37 -1.46 7.27
C ALA A 99 -2.04 -2.57 6.27
N CYS A 100 -1.70 -2.22 5.02
CA CYS A 100 -1.26 -3.19 4.02
C CYS A 100 0.08 -3.80 4.40
N GLU A 101 1.07 -3.01 4.82
CA GLU A 101 2.38 -3.51 5.27
C GLU A 101 2.24 -4.49 6.45
N ALA A 102 1.33 -4.21 7.39
CA ALA A 102 1.06 -5.09 8.52
C ALA A 102 0.45 -6.44 8.11
N MET A 103 -0.20 -6.54 6.95
CA MET A 103 -0.75 -7.82 6.46
C MET A 103 0.34 -8.87 6.24
N ALA A 104 1.59 -8.46 6.00
CA ALA A 104 2.71 -9.39 5.86
C ALA A 104 2.98 -10.21 7.13
N LEU A 105 2.52 -9.72 8.28
CA LEU A 105 2.69 -10.33 9.60
C LEU A 105 1.48 -11.17 10.05
N GLU A 106 0.41 -11.18 9.25
CA GLU A 106 -0.83 -11.90 9.54
C GLU A 106 -0.77 -13.33 8.96
N PRO A 107 -1.61 -14.27 9.43
CA PRO A 107 -1.78 -15.54 8.74
C PRO A 107 -2.44 -15.32 7.37
N PRO A 108 -2.13 -16.14 6.34
CA PRO A 108 -2.71 -15.99 4.99
C PRO A 108 -4.25 -15.93 4.98
N SER A 109 -4.91 -16.65 5.89
CA SER A 109 -6.37 -16.68 6.02
C SER A 109 -6.99 -15.34 6.44
N ALA A 110 -6.24 -14.46 7.10
CA ALA A 110 -6.76 -13.18 7.59
C ALA A 110 -6.76 -12.07 6.52
N VAL A 111 -5.93 -12.19 5.47
CA VAL A 111 -5.74 -11.12 4.48
C VAL A 111 -7.04 -10.69 3.80
N ALA A 112 -7.90 -11.66 3.44
CA ALA A 112 -9.17 -11.37 2.80
C ALA A 112 -10.10 -10.52 3.68
N ASP A 113 -10.15 -10.82 4.99
CA ASP A 113 -10.96 -10.07 5.94
C ASP A 113 -10.36 -8.70 6.28
N ARG A 114 -9.03 -8.58 6.34
CA ARG A 114 -8.34 -7.28 6.49
C ARG A 114 -8.58 -6.38 5.29
N LEU A 115 -8.45 -6.91 4.07
CA LEU A 115 -8.75 -6.17 2.84
C LEU A 115 -10.22 -5.76 2.77
N ARG A 116 -11.15 -6.65 3.15
CA ARG A 116 -12.58 -6.30 3.24
C ARG A 116 -12.80 -5.13 4.20
N SER A 117 -12.19 -5.18 5.39
CA SER A 117 -12.29 -4.11 6.38
C SER A 117 -11.75 -2.77 5.85
N LEU A 118 -10.62 -2.77 5.13
CA LEU A 118 -10.08 -1.56 4.51
C LEU A 118 -10.98 -1.01 3.38
N LEU A 119 -11.56 -1.89 2.57
CA LEU A 119 -12.52 -1.50 1.54
C LEU A 119 -13.77 -0.87 2.19
N GLU A 120 -14.30 -1.43 3.27
CA GLU A 120 -15.43 -0.84 4.01
C GLU A 120 -15.08 0.53 4.60
N LEU A 121 -13.93 0.64 5.28
CA LEU A 121 -13.48 1.92 5.88
C LEU A 121 -13.22 3.02 4.85
N THR A 122 -12.92 2.66 3.60
CA THR A 122 -12.73 3.61 2.50
C THR A 122 -13.99 3.84 1.67
N GLY A 123 -15.12 3.18 1.96
CA GLY A 123 -16.39 3.34 1.25
C GLY A 123 -16.45 2.60 -0.09
N HIS A 124 -15.67 1.53 -0.23
CA HIS A 124 -15.54 0.68 -1.42
C HIS A 124 -15.81 -0.81 -1.11
N GLY A 125 -16.39 -1.10 0.06
CA GLY A 125 -16.91 -2.42 0.39
C GLY A 125 -18.14 -2.77 -0.46
N PRO A 126 -18.58 -4.04 -0.49
CA PRO A 126 -19.87 -4.38 -1.08
C PRO A 126 -20.98 -3.55 -0.41
N ASP A 127 -21.95 -3.09 -1.19
CA ASP A 127 -23.14 -2.42 -0.64
C ASP A 127 -23.74 -3.31 0.44
N ARG A 128 -23.90 -2.76 1.64
CA ARG A 128 -24.64 -3.43 2.71
C ARG A 128 -26.12 -3.40 2.30
N ALA A 129 -26.58 -4.48 1.69
CA ALA A 129 -28.00 -4.75 1.45
C ALA A 129 -28.79 -4.81 2.76
#